data_AF-A0A0F9E669-F1
#
_entry.id   AF-A0A0F9E669-F1
#
_cell.length_a   1.000
_cell.length_b   1.000
_cell.length_c   1.000
_cell.angle_alpha   90.00
_cell.angle_beta   90.00
_cell.angle_gamma   90.00
#
_symmetry.space_group_name_H-M   'P 1'
#
loop_
_entity.id
_entity.type
_entity.pdbx_description
1 polymer ?
#
loop_
_entity_poly.entity_id
_entity_poly.type
_entity_poly.pdbx_seq_one_letter_code
_entity_poly.pdbx_strand_id
1 'polypeptide(L)'
;MKDELLGLALGRGTSWGPLADALIAQRINTASAGPVIAPWEVSQLDDVWIDVLTGLVRDLPFMKKGYAEIEQIKDRIRINHPSFSKRMQRLH
;
A
#
# COMPACT_ATOMS: atom_id res chain seq x y z
N MET A 1 -1.66 27.14 -9.37
CA MET A 1 -0.50 26.35 -8.88
C MET A 1 -0.55 25.96 -7.41
N LYS A 2 -0.50 26.86 -6.41
CA LYS A 2 -0.58 26.43 -4.98
C LYS A 2 -1.96 25.87 -4.61
N ASP A 3 -3.03 26.42 -5.17
CA ASP A 3 -4.39 26.01 -4.84
C ASP A 3 -4.81 24.67 -5.47
N GLU A 4 -4.18 24.25 -6.56
CA GLU A 4 -4.44 22.96 -7.23
C GLU A 4 -3.82 21.79 -6.46
N LEU A 5 -2.65 22.00 -5.87
CA LEU A 5 -2.02 21.02 -4.96
C LEU A 5 -2.83 20.84 -3.67
N LEU A 6 -3.47 21.91 -3.19
CA LEU A 6 -4.39 21.86 -2.05
C LEU A 6 -5.71 21.16 -2.38
N GLY A 7 -6.23 21.32 -3.61
CA GLY A 7 -7.39 20.57 -4.09
C GLY A 7 -7.17 19.06 -4.15
N LEU A 8 -5.95 18.64 -4.47
CA LEU A 8 -5.53 17.23 -4.56
C LEU A 8 -5.43 16.52 -3.19
N ALA A 9 -5.06 17.25 -2.15
CA ALA A 9 -5.04 16.73 -0.78
C ALA A 9 -6.46 16.58 -0.18
N LEU A 10 -7.46 17.28 -0.75
CA LEU A 10 -8.83 17.38 -0.25
C LEU A 10 -9.89 16.67 -1.12
N GLY A 11 -9.47 15.82 -2.05
CA GLY A 11 -10.39 14.95 -2.80
C GLY A 11 -11.19 15.65 -3.92
N ARG A 12 -10.74 16.81 -4.41
CA ARG A 12 -11.25 17.38 -5.68
C ARG A 12 -10.26 17.09 -6.81
N GLY A 13 -10.72 16.35 -7.81
CA GLY A 13 -9.91 15.91 -8.95
C GLY A 13 -9.28 17.08 -9.70
N THR A 14 -8.05 16.87 -10.18
CA THR A 14 -7.38 17.76 -11.14
C THR A 14 -7.98 17.54 -12.53
N SER A 15 -8.27 18.62 -13.26
CA SER A 15 -8.71 18.55 -14.67
C SER A 15 -7.55 18.38 -15.65
N TRP A 16 -6.30 18.45 -15.17
CA TRP A 16 -5.11 18.29 -16.00
C TRP A 16 -4.68 16.82 -16.06
N GLY A 17 -4.96 16.18 -17.20
CA GLY A 17 -4.72 14.75 -17.45
C GLY A 17 -3.32 14.24 -17.08
N PRO A 18 -2.23 14.89 -17.53
CA PRO A 18 -0.87 14.44 -17.20
C PRO A 18 -0.57 14.39 -15.71
N LEU A 19 -1.16 15.30 -14.90
CA LEU A 19 -0.99 15.27 -13.45
C LEU A 19 -1.83 14.16 -12.80
N ALA A 20 -3.04 13.90 -13.32
CA ALA A 20 -3.83 12.75 -12.86
C ALA A 20 -3.05 11.44 -13.08
N ASP A 21 -2.49 11.26 -14.28
CA ASP A 21 -1.70 10.09 -14.65
C ASP A 21 -0.46 9.94 -13.77
N ALA A 22 0.28 11.03 -13.52
CA ALA A 22 1.44 11.01 -12.64
C ALA A 22 1.09 10.60 -11.20
N LEU A 23 -0.05 11.05 -10.69
CA LEU A 23 -0.50 10.72 -9.34
C LEU A 23 -0.99 9.28 -9.24
N ILE A 24 -1.68 8.77 -10.26
CA ILE A 24 -2.11 7.38 -10.34
C ILE A 24 -0.86 6.47 -10.37
N ALA A 25 0.12 6.77 -11.25
CA ALA A 25 1.38 6.04 -11.30
C ALA A 25 2.13 6.07 -9.96
N GLN A 26 2.20 7.23 -9.30
CA GLN A 26 2.83 7.35 -7.98
C GLN A 26 2.14 6.47 -6.94
N ARG A 27 0.81 6.44 -6.90
CA ARG A 27 0.03 5.61 -5.97
C ARG A 27 0.27 4.13 -6.20
N ILE A 28 0.26 3.69 -7.46
CA ILE A 28 0.54 2.31 -7.86
C ILE A 28 1.95 1.92 -7.43
N ASN A 29 2.95 2.73 -7.76
CA ASN A 29 4.35 2.45 -7.43
C ASN A 29 4.59 2.39 -5.92
N THR A 30 3.92 3.27 -5.16
CA THR A 30 3.98 3.25 -3.69
C THR A 30 3.34 1.98 -3.13
N ALA A 31 2.20 1.56 -3.67
CA ALA A 31 1.52 0.31 -3.28
C ALA A 31 2.38 -0.93 -3.59
N SER A 32 3.06 -0.94 -4.74
CA SER A 32 3.95 -2.02 -5.18
C SER A 32 5.36 -1.99 -4.57
N ALA A 33 5.64 -1.04 -3.66
CA ALA A 33 6.95 -0.87 -3.03
C ALA A 33 8.12 -0.66 -4.01
N GLY A 34 7.85 -0.06 -5.18
CA GLY A 34 8.86 0.19 -6.21
C GLY A 34 8.27 0.76 -7.51
N PRO A 35 9.10 1.26 -8.43
CA PRO A 35 8.63 1.76 -9.72
C PRO A 35 8.18 0.58 -10.60
N VAL A 36 6.87 0.47 -10.84
CA VAL A 36 6.24 -0.54 -11.69
C VAL A 36 5.66 0.06 -12.96
N ILE A 37 5.14 1.29 -12.89
CA ILE A 37 4.50 1.97 -14.02
C ILE A 37 4.97 3.43 -14.11
N ALA A 38 5.19 3.90 -15.34
CA ALA A 38 5.45 5.30 -15.64
C ALA A 38 4.16 6.09 -15.85
N PRO A 39 4.14 7.41 -15.62
CA PRO A 39 2.95 8.25 -15.79
C PRO A 39 2.26 8.10 -17.15
N TRP A 40 3.01 8.09 -18.26
CA TRP A 40 2.43 8.00 -19.62
C TRP A 40 1.83 6.63 -19.92
N GLU A 41 2.21 5.58 -19.19
CA GLU A 41 1.66 4.23 -19.34
C GLU A 41 0.28 4.10 -18.70
N VAL A 42 -0.08 5.00 -17.77
CA VAL A 42 -1.40 5.00 -17.12
C VAL A 42 -2.51 5.21 -18.14
N SER A 43 -2.31 6.09 -19.13
CA SER A 43 -3.26 6.33 -20.21
C SER A 43 -3.48 5.13 -21.15
N GLN A 44 -2.62 4.11 -21.06
CA GLN A 44 -2.69 2.89 -21.86
C GLN A 44 -3.31 1.72 -21.08
N LEU A 45 -3.56 1.90 -19.78
CA LEU A 45 -4.28 0.92 -18.99
C LEU A 45 -5.75 0.92 -19.39
N ASP A 46 -6.34 -0.27 -19.47
CA ASP A 46 -7.79 -0.36 -19.57
C ASP A 46 -8.44 0.05 -18.23
N ASP A 47 -9.72 0.41 -18.31
CA ASP A 47 -10.49 0.86 -17.14
C ASP A 47 -10.51 -0.23 -16.04
N VAL A 48 -10.47 -1.51 -16.41
CA VAL A 48 -10.47 -2.64 -15.48
C VAL A 48 -9.20 -2.64 -14.63
N TRP A 49 -8.03 -2.44 -15.23
CA TRP A 49 -6.75 -2.36 -14.53
C TRP A 49 -6.69 -1.12 -13.64
N ILE A 50 -7.23 0.02 -14.08
CA ILE A 50 -7.31 1.23 -13.26
C ILE A 50 -8.15 0.97 -12.00
N ASP A 51 -9.31 0.33 -12.14
CA ASP A 51 -10.18 -0.01 -11.01
C ASP A 51 -9.52 -0.99 -10.05
N VAL A 52 -8.90 -2.06 -10.57
CA VAL A 52 -8.20 -3.07 -9.76
C VAL A 52 -7.05 -2.42 -8.97
N LEU A 53 -6.22 -1.62 -9.64
CA LEU A 53 -5.08 -0.95 -9.00
C LEU A 53 -5.53 0.08 -7.98
N THR A 54 -6.61 0.81 -8.25
CA THR A 54 -7.19 1.77 -7.31
C THR A 54 -7.76 1.07 -6.08
N GLY A 55 -8.45 -0.07 -6.27
CA GLY A 55 -8.92 -0.93 -5.19
C GLY A 55 -7.76 -1.44 -4.33
N LEU A 56 -6.70 -1.96 -4.96
CA LEU A 56 -5.50 -2.39 -4.26
C LEU A 56 -4.87 -1.27 -3.44
N VAL A 57 -4.67 -0.08 -4.03
CA VAL A 57 -4.10 1.08 -3.31
C VAL A 57 -4.93 1.44 -2.07
N ARG A 58 -6.25 1.31 -2.14
CA ARG A 58 -7.16 1.59 -1.02
C ARG A 58 -7.06 0.53 0.07
N ASP A 59 -6.98 -0.74 -0.29
CA ASP A 59 -7.08 -1.86 0.65
C ASP A 59 -5.73 -2.24 1.29
N LEU A 60 -4.62 -2.03 0.57
CA LEU A 60 -3.26 -2.41 1.01
C LEU A 60 -2.88 -1.85 2.39
N PRO A 61 -3.16 -0.58 2.73
CA PRO A 61 -2.89 -0.05 4.06
C PRO A 61 -3.63 -0.79 5.18
N PHE A 62 -4.90 -1.15 4.95
CA PHE A 62 -5.70 -1.91 5.92
C PHE A 62 -5.17 -3.33 6.07
N MET A 63 -4.80 -3.98 4.96
CA MET A 63 -4.19 -5.31 4.97
C MET A 63 -2.85 -5.31 5.71
N LYS A 64 -1.98 -4.31 5.47
CA LYS A 64 -0.71 -4.15 6.19
C LYS A 64 -0.91 -3.98 7.69
N LYS A 65 -1.90 -3.20 8.11
CA LYS A 65 -2.25 -3.03 9.52
C LYS A 65 -2.73 -4.34 10.14
N GLY A 66 -3.68 -5.03 9.51
CA GLY A 66 -4.17 -6.32 9.99
C GLY A 66 -3.07 -7.38 10.07
N TYR A 67 -2.16 -7.40 9.09
CA TYR A 67 -0.99 -8.28 9.11
C TYR A 67 -0.07 -7.98 10.30
N ALA A 68 0.23 -6.71 10.58
CA ALA A 68 1.05 -6.31 11.71
C ALA A 68 0.42 -6.71 13.06
N GLU A 69 -0.91 -6.56 13.20
CA GLU A 69 -1.64 -7.00 14.40
C GLU A 69 -1.55 -8.52 14.60
N ILE A 70 -1.68 -9.30 13.51
CA ILE A 70 -1.53 -10.76 13.55
C ILE A 70 -0.10 -11.17 13.95
N GLU A 71 0.94 -10.52 13.41
CA GLU A 71 2.32 -10.81 13.78
C GLU A 71 2.58 -10.50 15.27
N GLN A 72 2.07 -9.39 15.80
CA GLN A 72 2.15 -9.10 17.24
C GLN A 72 1.46 -10.17 18.09
N ILE A 73 0.30 -10.68 17.66
CA ILE A 73 -0.41 -11.76 18.34
C ILE A 73 0.42 -13.05 18.28
N LYS A 74 0.99 -13.40 17.12
CA LYS A 74 1.86 -14.58 16.97
C LYS A 74 3.08 -14.49 17.89
N ASP A 75 3.72 -13.34 17.98
CA ASP A 75 4.89 -13.15 18.84
C ASP A 75 4.53 -13.27 20.32
N ARG A 76 3.38 -12.72 20.73
CA ARG A 76 2.85 -12.93 22.08
C ARG A 76 2.59 -14.41 22.36
N ILE A 77 1.98 -15.13 21.41
CA ILE A 77 1.74 -16.57 21.53
C ILE A 77 3.06 -17.31 21.63
N ARG A 78 4.06 -17.02 20.80
CA ARG A 78 5.38 -17.66 20.83
C ARG A 78 6.07 -17.51 22.18
N ILE A 79 6.10 -16.30 22.73
CA ILE A 79 6.71 -16.03 24.05
C ILE A 79 6.03 -16.84 25.15
N ASN A 80 4.70 -16.94 25.10
CA ASN A 80 3.90 -17.65 26.09
C ASN A 80 3.78 -19.16 25.80
N HIS A 81 4.29 -19.64 24.66
CA HIS A 81 4.13 -21.04 24.27
C HIS A 81 5.15 -21.93 25.01
N PRO A 82 4.71 -22.99 25.72
CA PRO A 82 5.59 -23.84 26.51
C PRO A 82 6.72 -24.51 25.72
N SER A 83 6.50 -24.78 24.42
CA SER A 83 7.52 -25.40 23.56
C SER A 83 8.61 -24.43 23.10
N PHE A 84 8.33 -23.12 23.04
CA PHE A 84 9.30 -22.12 22.60
C PHE A 84 10.33 -21.85 23.69
N SER A 85 9.87 -21.72 24.94
CA SER A 85 10.74 -21.60 26.12
C SER A 85 11.65 -22.83 26.28
N LYS A 86 11.11 -24.04 26.08
CA LYS A 86 11.87 -25.30 26.07
C LYS A 86 12.87 -25.43 24.89
N ARG A 87 12.69 -24.69 23.80
CA ARG A 87 13.62 -24.67 22.66
C ARG A 87 14.75 -23.69 22.90
N MET A 88 14.46 -22.51 23.46
CA MET A 88 15.48 -21.52 23.86
C MET A 88 16.41 -22.06 24.96
N GLN A 89 15.87 -22.81 25.93
CA GLN A 89 16.67 -23.48 26.97
C GLN A 89 17.61 -24.58 26.45
N ARG A 90 17.44 -25.08 25.22
CA ARG A 90 18.33 -26.08 24.61
C ARG A 90 19.43 -25.47 23.74
N LEU A 91 19.32 -24.16 23.45
CA LEU A 91 20.29 -23.42 22.64
C LEU A 91 21.32 -22.67 23.50
N HIS A 92 21.14 -22.68 24.82
CA HIS A 92 22.10 -22.25 25.84
C HIS A 92 22.62 -23.46 26.60
#